data_AF-A0A2V5W5Q9-F1
#
_entry.id   AF-A0A2V5W5Q9-F1
#
_cell.length_a   1.000
_cell.length_b   1.000
_cell.length_c   1.000
_cell.angle_alpha   90.00
_cell.angle_beta   90.00
_cell.angle_gamma   90.00
#
_symmetry.space_group_name_H-M   'P 1'
#
loop_
_entity.id
_entity.type
_entity.pdbx_description
1 polymer ?
#
loop_
_entity_poly.entity_id
_entity_poly.type
_entity_poly.pdbx_seq_one_letter_code
_entity_poly.pdbx_strand_id
1 'polypeptide(L)'
;MVYLDHEGKLTCLDHISRRIGRVYRKVIQLHPPEHALQGASRMWEKRGLVGEVEIGEVRFCYYELGRNAEQRYLQPAYFVLATLIGPDKRIRTGDIYVTPAAVNNVGWVTPPPPRRIVQKPRPRTERQ
;
A
#
# COMPACT_ATOMS: atom_id res chain seq x y z
N MET A 1 6.23 8.86 -17.20
CA MET A 1 7.52 8.92 -16.47
C MET A 1 8.49 9.72 -17.30
N VAL A 2 9.32 10.54 -16.67
CA VAL A 2 10.30 11.40 -17.35
C VAL A 2 11.68 10.88 -16.98
N TYR A 3 12.52 10.62 -17.97
CA TYR A 3 13.89 10.15 -17.76
C TYR A 3 14.85 11.29 -18.09
N LEU A 4 15.77 11.56 -17.17
CA LEU A 4 16.79 12.58 -17.30
C LEU A 4 18.16 11.93 -17.37
N ASP A 5 19.10 12.49 -18.11
CA ASP A 5 20.50 12.09 -18.04
C ASP A 5 21.20 12.69 -16.79
N HIS A 6 22.49 12.40 -16.68
CA HIS A 6 23.36 12.89 -15.60
C HIS A 6 23.54 14.42 -15.59
N GLU A 7 23.23 15.11 -16.70
CA GLU A 7 23.24 16.57 -16.80
C GLU A 7 21.84 17.18 -16.55
N GLY A 8 20.83 16.35 -16.24
CA GLY A 8 19.45 16.78 -16.04
C GLY A 8 18.68 17.03 -17.34
N LYS A 9 19.21 16.64 -18.50
CA LYS A 9 18.51 16.79 -19.78
C LYS A 9 17.53 15.64 -20.01
N LEU A 10 16.38 15.98 -20.60
CA LEU A 10 15.35 15.01 -20.96
C LEU A 10 15.87 14.01 -22.00
N THR A 11 15.89 12.74 -21.65
CA THR A 11 16.32 11.65 -22.55
C THR A 11 15.14 10.86 -23.09
N CYS A 12 14.10 10.65 -22.29
CA CYS A 12 12.93 9.86 -22.68
C CYS A 12 11.69 10.28 -21.88
N LEU A 13 10.51 10.07 -22.45
CA LEU A 13 9.23 10.24 -21.77
C LEU A 13 8.32 9.04 -22.05
N ASP A 14 7.97 8.31 -20.99
CA ASP A 14 6.93 7.29 -21.04
C ASP A 14 5.57 7.93 -20.78
N HIS A 15 4.67 7.85 -21.75
CA HIS A 15 3.30 8.28 -21.57
C HIS A 15 2.47 7.16 -20.93
N ILE A 16 2.21 7.30 -19.63
CA ILE A 16 1.34 6.38 -18.88
C ILE A 16 -0.04 7.02 -18.79
N SER A 17 -0.89 6.76 -19.78
CA SER A 17 -2.30 7.12 -19.73
C SER A 17 -3.19 5.92 -20.05
N ARG A 18 -4.34 5.86 -19.38
CA ARG A 18 -5.40 4.89 -19.67
C ARG A 18 -6.70 5.65 -19.90
N ARG A 19 -7.48 5.25 -20.91
CA ARG A 19 -8.83 5.79 -21.06
C ARG A 19 -9.66 5.41 -19.83
N ILE A 20 -10.23 6.40 -19.17
CA ILE A 20 -11.14 6.17 -18.06
C ILE A 20 -12.49 5.77 -18.65
N GLY A 21 -12.96 4.58 -18.28
CA GLY A 21 -14.26 4.05 -18.71
C GLY A 21 -15.43 4.64 -17.92
N ARG A 22 -16.61 4.06 -18.10
CA ARG A 22 -17.79 4.41 -17.29
C ARG A 22 -17.56 4.06 -15.82
N VAL A 23 -18.23 4.79 -14.94
CA VAL A 23 -18.28 4.48 -13.51
C VAL A 23 -18.91 3.10 -13.33
N TYR A 24 -18.12 2.13 -12.84
CA TYR A 24 -18.60 0.78 -12.58
C TYR A 24 -19.65 0.75 -11.47
N ARG A 25 -19.38 1.45 -10.37
CA ARG A 25 -20.28 1.58 -9.21
C ARG A 25 -20.12 2.96 -8.60
N LYS A 26 -21.25 3.61 -8.30
CA LYS A 26 -21.25 4.92 -7.63
C LYS A 26 -20.76 4.76 -6.17
N VAL A 27 -19.88 5.66 -5.75
CA VAL A 27 -19.46 5.76 -4.34
C VAL A 27 -20.65 6.26 -3.53
N ILE A 28 -21.02 5.51 -2.50
CA ILE A 28 -22.14 5.89 -1.62
C ILE A 28 -21.66 6.88 -0.55
N GLN A 29 -20.50 6.60 0.03
CA GLN A 29 -19.88 7.40 1.07
C GLN A 29 -18.37 7.17 1.09
N LEU A 30 -17.62 8.21 1.45
CA LEU A 30 -16.20 8.11 1.76
C LEU A 30 -16.01 8.00 3.27
N HIS A 31 -15.12 7.11 3.69
CA HIS A 31 -14.57 7.13 5.03
C HIS A 31 -13.83 8.45 5.25
N PRO A 32 -13.83 8.98 6.48
CA PRO A 32 -13.02 10.14 6.80
C PRO A 32 -11.53 9.72 6.90
N PRO A 33 -10.55 10.63 6.70
CA PRO A 33 -9.12 10.28 6.70
C PRO A 33 -8.63 9.58 7.98
N GLU A 34 -9.26 9.86 9.12
CA GLU A 34 -8.96 9.25 10.41
C GLU A 34 -9.14 7.74 10.39
N HIS A 35 -10.06 7.24 9.56
CA HIS A 35 -10.23 5.80 9.33
C HIS A 35 -8.96 5.16 8.75
N ALA A 36 -8.27 5.88 7.85
CA ALA A 36 -7.01 5.41 7.29
C ALA A 36 -5.88 5.40 8.33
N LEU A 37 -5.82 6.43 9.18
CA LEU A 37 -4.84 6.51 10.27
C LEU A 37 -5.04 5.38 11.29
N GLN A 38 -6.29 5.09 11.67
CA GLN A 38 -6.61 3.97 12.57
C GLN A 38 -6.22 2.62 11.97
N GLY A 39 -6.47 2.43 10.67
CA GLY A 39 -6.04 1.22 9.95
C GLY A 39 -4.52 1.08 9.92
N ALA A 40 -3.80 2.17 9.66
CA ALA A 40 -2.34 2.21 9.64
C ALA A 40 -1.74 1.90 11.01
N SER A 41 -2.26 2.52 12.09
CA SER A 41 -1.83 2.26 13.48
C SER A 41 -1.92 0.78 13.82
N ARG A 42 -3.08 0.17 13.57
CA ARG A 42 -3.31 -1.27 13.82
C ARG A 42 -2.36 -2.16 13.01
N MET A 43 -1.99 -1.73 11.81
CA MET A 43 -1.07 -2.48 10.95
C MET A 43 0.36 -2.42 11.50
N TRP A 44 0.83 -1.24 11.93
CA TRP A 44 2.15 -1.06 12.51
C TRP A 44 2.30 -1.72 13.89
N GLU A 45 1.27 -1.62 14.74
CA GLU A 45 1.20 -2.34 16.02
C GLU A 45 1.41 -3.85 15.83
N LYS A 46 0.75 -4.45 14.83
CA LYS A 46 0.92 -5.87 14.51
C LYS A 46 2.32 -6.25 14.04
N ARG A 47 3.09 -5.32 13.49
CA ARG A 47 4.47 -5.57 13.06
C ARG A 47 5.44 -5.61 14.24
N GLY A 48 5.10 -5.02 15.40
CA GLY A 48 5.86 -5.12 16.65
C GLY A 48 7.26 -4.50 16.63
N LEU A 49 7.61 -3.75 15.59
CA LEU A 49 8.98 -3.23 15.35
C LEU A 49 9.08 -1.70 15.49
N VAL A 50 8.03 -1.03 15.94
CA VAL A 50 7.92 0.43 15.89
C VAL A 50 7.78 1.00 17.30
N GLY A 51 8.71 1.87 17.69
CA GLY A 51 8.62 2.63 18.94
C GLY A 51 7.80 3.90 18.78
N GLU A 52 7.98 4.61 17.66
CA GLU A 52 7.27 5.85 17.34
C GLU A 52 6.95 5.91 15.84
N VAL A 53 5.83 6.54 15.49
CA VAL A 53 5.40 6.76 14.10
C VAL A 53 5.20 8.26 13.90
N GLU A 54 5.93 8.83 12.95
CA GLU A 54 5.69 10.20 12.48
C GLU A 54 4.86 10.14 11.20
N ILE A 55 3.65 10.72 11.21
CA ILE A 55 2.83 10.86 10.00
C ILE A 55 3.30 12.11 9.24
N GLY A 56 3.79 11.90 8.02
CA GLY A 56 4.18 12.99 7.15
C GLY A 56 2.99 13.58 6.40
N GLU A 57 2.17 12.71 5.81
CA GLU A 57 1.08 13.15 4.95
C GLU A 57 -0.04 12.11 4.81
N VAL A 58 -1.26 12.60 4.62
CA VAL A 58 -2.41 11.78 4.22
C VAL A 58 -3.01 12.37 2.94
N ARG A 59 -3.07 11.57 1.87
CA ARG A 59 -3.61 11.98 0.58
C ARG A 59 -4.84 11.16 0.19
N PHE A 60 -5.80 11.82 -0.42
CA PHE A 60 -6.88 11.17 -1.17
C PHE A 60 -6.46 11.03 -2.64
N CYS A 61 -6.63 9.84 -3.21
CA CYS A 61 -6.27 9.55 -4.60
C CYS A 61 -7.17 8.47 -5.20
N TYR A 62 -6.97 8.18 -6.49
CA TYR A 62 -7.53 7.00 -7.14
C TYR A 62 -6.42 5.98 -7.36
N TYR A 63 -6.62 4.77 -6.89
CA TYR A 63 -5.57 3.75 -6.83
C TYR A 63 -5.98 2.50 -7.61
N GLU A 64 -4.97 1.84 -8.17
CA GLU A 64 -5.02 0.49 -8.73
C GLU A 64 -3.79 -0.30 -8.23
N LEU A 65 -3.95 -1.59 -8.00
CA LEU A 65 -2.94 -2.52 -7.49
C LEU A 65 -1.74 -2.65 -8.44
N GLY A 66 -1.94 -2.27 -9.70
CA GLY A 66 -0.93 -2.26 -10.74
C GLY A 66 -1.38 -3.00 -12.00
N ARG A 67 -0.59 -2.81 -13.06
CA ARG A 67 -0.86 -3.32 -14.41
C ARG A 67 -1.06 -4.84 -14.47
N ASN A 68 -0.35 -5.59 -13.63
CA ASN A 68 -0.37 -7.06 -13.62
C ASN A 68 -1.55 -7.65 -12.85
N ALA A 69 -2.25 -6.84 -12.05
CA ALA A 69 -3.38 -7.30 -11.25
C ALA A 69 -4.70 -7.34 -12.05
N GLU A 70 -4.66 -7.01 -13.35
CA GLU A 70 -5.83 -6.85 -14.24
C GLU A 70 -6.97 -6.05 -13.60
N GLN A 71 -6.65 -5.07 -12.76
CA GLN A 71 -7.65 -4.42 -11.96
C GLN A 71 -8.52 -3.53 -12.85
N ARG A 72 -9.74 -4.00 -13.11
CA ARG A 72 -10.66 -3.39 -14.09
C ARG A 72 -11.12 -1.98 -13.72
N TYR A 73 -10.98 -1.58 -12.45
CA TYR A 73 -11.54 -0.35 -11.92
C TYR A 73 -10.52 0.40 -11.07
N LEU A 74 -10.46 1.72 -11.27
CA LEU A 74 -9.84 2.63 -10.30
C LEU A 74 -10.82 2.85 -9.16
N GLN A 75 -10.32 2.88 -7.93
CA GLN A 75 -11.15 3.15 -6.76
C GLN A 75 -10.52 4.23 -5.88
N PRO A 76 -11.35 5.05 -5.21
CA PRO A 76 -10.84 6.07 -4.30
C PRO A 76 -10.14 5.40 -3.11
N ALA A 77 -8.97 5.92 -2.75
CA ALA A 77 -8.11 5.39 -1.71
C ALA A 77 -7.45 6.52 -0.91
N TYR A 78 -7.13 6.22 0.35
CA TYR A 78 -6.22 7.01 1.15
C TYR A 78 -4.83 6.42 1.12
N PHE A 79 -3.85 7.32 1.02
CA PHE A 79 -2.44 7.04 1.05
C PHE A 79 -1.82 7.78 2.24
N VAL A 80 -1.23 7.05 3.17
CA VAL A 80 -0.60 7.58 4.38
C VAL A 80 0.90 7.37 4.27
N LEU A 81 1.64 8.47 4.26
CA LEU A 81 3.10 8.48 4.36
C LEU A 81 3.50 8.58 5.82
N ALA A 82 4.33 7.64 6.27
CA ALA A 82 4.85 7.66 7.62
C ALA A 82 6.34 7.37 7.65
N THR A 83 6.99 7.85 8.71
CA THR A 83 8.33 7.42 9.11
C THR A 83 8.18 6.57 10.37
N LEU A 84 8.58 5.31 10.27
CA LEU A 84 8.63 4.39 11.41
C LEU A 84 9.98 4.55 12.10
N ILE A 85 9.94 4.81 13.40
CA ILE A 85 11.11 5.02 14.24
C ILE A 85 11.25 3.83 15.18
N GLY A 86 12.41 3.18 15.13
CA GLY A 86 12.74 2.06 15.99
C GLY A 86 12.80 2.46 17.47
N PRO A 87 12.72 1.50 18.41
CA PRO A 87 12.73 1.79 19.85
C PRO A 87 13.98 2.54 20.34
N ASP A 88 15.11 2.33 19.68
CA ASP A 88 16.39 2.99 19.97
C ASP A 88 16.57 4.33 19.25
N LYS A 89 15.56 4.78 18.49
CA LYS A 89 15.54 5.99 17.66
C LYS A 89 16.63 6.08 16.57
N ARG A 90 17.44 5.04 16.38
CA ARG A 90 18.52 5.03 15.37
C ARG A 90 18.01 4.62 14.01
N ILE A 91 17.06 3.70 13.98
CA ILE A 91 16.47 3.20 12.74
C ILE A 91 15.25 4.04 12.39
N ARG A 92 15.32 4.74 11.25
CA ARG A 92 14.19 5.47 10.65
C ARG A 92 13.90 4.87 9.29
N THR A 93 12.69 4.37 9.09
CA THR A 93 12.29 3.72 7.84
C THR A 93 11.02 4.36 7.32
N GLY A 94 11.02 4.80 6.06
CA GLY A 94 9.80 5.25 5.40
C GLY A 94 8.85 4.09 5.17
N ASP A 95 7.58 4.27 5.48
CA ASP A 95 6.52 3.30 5.19
C ASP A 95 5.32 3.98 4.55
N ILE A 96 4.59 3.17 3.77
CA ILE A 96 3.43 3.60 3.02
C ILE A 96 2.27 2.69 3.39
N TYR A 97 1.19 3.29 3.86
CA TYR A 97 -0.06 2.59 4.07
C TYR A 97 -1.14 3.06 3.09
N VAL A 98 -1.79 2.10 2.43
CA VAL A 98 -2.85 2.37 1.45
C VAL A 98 -4.10 1.59 1.83
N THR A 99 -5.25 2.28 1.83
CA THR A 99 -6.55 1.68 2.15
C THR A 99 -7.64 2.25 1.25
N PRO A 100 -8.71 1.50 0.93
CA PRO A 100 -9.84 2.05 0.22
C PRO A 100 -10.48 3.19 1.01
N ALA A 101 -10.91 4.24 0.31
CA ALA A 101 -11.61 5.38 0.90
C ALA A 101 -13.13 5.23 0.80
N ALA A 102 -13.66 4.51 -0.20
CA ALA A 102 -15.10 4.25 -0.30
C ALA A 102 -15.55 3.16 0.67
N VAL A 103 -16.68 3.36 1.35
CA VAL A 103 -17.32 2.35 2.22
C VAL A 103 -17.74 1.11 1.42
N ASN A 104 -18.16 1.33 0.17
CA ASN A 104 -18.57 0.28 -0.77
C ASN A 104 -17.46 -0.03 -1.78
N ASN A 105 -16.21 -0.14 -1.32
CA ASN A 105 -15.04 -0.42 -2.16
C ASN A 105 -15.17 -1.75 -2.93
N VAL A 106 -14.41 -1.87 -4.02
CA VAL A 106 -14.47 -3.03 -4.91
C VAL A 106 -13.09 -3.68 -5.00
N GLY A 107 -12.97 -4.87 -4.41
CA GLY A 107 -11.71 -5.61 -4.38
C GLY A 107 -10.63 -4.95 -3.51
N TRP A 108 -9.39 -5.37 -3.72
CA TRP A 108 -8.24 -5.00 -2.89
C TRP A 108 -7.42 -3.86 -3.53
N VAL A 109 -7.00 -2.87 -2.74
CA VAL A 109 -6.06 -1.80 -3.19
C VAL A 109 -4.61 -2.09 -2.84
N THR A 110 -4.37 -3.11 -2.01
CA THR A 110 -3.05 -3.64 -1.67
C THR A 110 -3.04 -5.15 -1.90
N PRO A 111 -1.89 -5.76 -2.23
CA PRO A 111 -1.85 -7.19 -2.50
C PRO A 111 -2.32 -7.96 -1.26
N PRO A 112 -3.10 -9.03 -1.43
CA PRO A 112 -3.50 -9.85 -0.29
C PRO A 112 -2.23 -10.41 0.38
N PRO A 113 -2.23 -10.58 1.72
CA PRO A 113 -1.10 -11.17 2.41
C PRO A 113 -0.80 -12.57 1.85
N PRO A 114 0.47 -12.97 1.75
CA PRO A 114 0.83 -14.30 1.27
C PRO A 114 0.15 -15.35 2.15
N ARG A 115 -0.44 -16.37 1.51
CA ARG A 115 -1.02 -17.50 2.24
C ARG A 115 0.08 -18.15 3.09
N ARG A 116 -0.19 -18.28 4.39
CA ARG A 116 0.73 -18.93 5.33
C ARG A 116 0.92 -20.39 4.89
N ILE A 117 2.09 -20.70 4.33
CA ILE A 117 2.44 -22.08 3.98
C ILE A 117 2.70 -22.80 5.30
N VAL A 118 1.80 -23.71 5.69
CA VAL A 118 2.02 -24.57 6.85
C VAL A 118 3.20 -25.48 6.51
N GLN A 119 4.35 -25.24 7.14
CA GLN A 119 5.48 -26.17 7.03
C GLN A 119 5.04 -27.52 7.58
N LYS A 120 5.15 -28.57 6.75
CA LYS A 120 4.95 -29.93 7.24
C LYS A 120 6.02 -30.24 8.29
N PRO A 121 5.67 -30.89 9.41
CA PRO A 121 6.65 -31.29 10.42
C PRO A 121 7.75 -32.12 9.75
N ARG A 122 9.01 -31.84 10.12
CA ARG A 122 10.15 -32.60 9.61
C ARG A 122 10.00 -34.07 10.07
N PRO A 123 10.06 -35.06 9.17
CA PRO A 123 10.01 -36.46 9.59
C PRO A 123 11.17 -36.74 10.53
N ARG A 124 10.88 -37.34 11.69
CA ARG A 124 11.89 -37.82 12.64
C ARG A 124 12.75 -38.86 11.90
N THR A 125 14.01 -38.54 11.66
CA THR A 125 14.99 -39.55 11.25
C THR A 125 15.26 -40.40 12.49
N GLU A 126 14.65 -41.58 12.55
CA GLU A 126 15.05 -42.61 13.51
C GLU A 126 16.48 -43.02 13.18
N ARG A 127 17.42 -42.70 14.08
CA ARG A 127 18.77 -43.26 14.03
C ARG A 127 18.67 -44.66 14.60
N GLN A 128 18.90 -45.66 13.74
CA GLN A 128 19.25 -47.02 14.14
C GLN A 128 20.67 -47.04 14.72
#